data_AF-X1RES1-F1
#
_entry.id   AF-X1RES1-F1
#
_cell.length_a   1.000
_cell.length_b   1.000
_cell.length_c   1.000
_cell.angle_alpha   90.00
_cell.angle_beta   90.00
_cell.angle_gamma   90.00
#
_symmetry.space_group_name_H-M   'P 1'
#
loop_
_entity.id
_entity.type
_entity.pdbx_description
1 polymer ?
#
loop_
_entity_poly.entity_id
_entity_poly.type
_entity_poly.pdbx_seq_one_letter_code
_entity_poly.pdbx_strand_id
1 'polypeptide(L)' 'MSPTTISYDELKQEFTQQLQKTEHGVLATSDGNYVTAREMMILSDGIKIWCFTGENSRKFKQMQAMKSFSTSQHSP' A
#
# COMPACT_ATOMS: atom_id res chain seq x y z
N MET A 1 5.90 -33.09 -12.05
CA MET A 1 6.35 -31.97 -11.20
C MET A 1 5.46 -31.96 -9.98
N SER A 2 6.01 -32.22 -8.80
CA SER A 2 5.28 -32.10 -7.54
C SER A 2 4.87 -30.63 -7.35
N PRO A 3 3.65 -30.32 -6.89
CA PRO A 3 3.27 -28.95 -6.60
C PRO A 3 4.22 -28.38 -5.53
N THR A 4 4.85 -27.25 -5.85
CA THR A 4 5.68 -26.51 -4.90
C THR A 4 4.76 -25.86 -3.88
N THR A 5 4.58 -26.50 -2.73
CA THR A 5 3.81 -25.92 -1.63
C THR A 5 4.65 -24.81 -1.00
N ILE A 6 4.31 -23.56 -1.29
CA ILE A 6 4.96 -22.40 -0.67
C ILE A 6 4.45 -22.29 0.77
N SER A 7 5.35 -22.30 1.75
CA SER A 7 4.99 -22.06 3.14
C SER A 7 4.58 -20.59 3.32
N TYR A 8 3.43 -20.36 3.94
CA TYR A 8 2.95 -19.01 4.24
C TYR A 8 3.96 -18.24 5.11
N ASP A 9 4.55 -18.90 6.11
CA ASP A 9 5.49 -18.26 7.03
C ASP A 9 6.80 -17.88 6.34
N GLU A 10 7.29 -18.73 5.44
CA GLU A 10 8.48 -18.44 4.62
C GLU A 10 8.22 -17.25 3.69
N LEU A 11 7.08 -17.24 3.00
CA LEU A 11 6.69 -16.15 2.11
C LEU A 11 6.52 -14.82 2.87
N LYS A 12 5.87 -14.87 4.04
CA LYS A 12 5.70 -13.70 4.90
C LYS A 12 7.05 -13.15 5.33
N GLN A 13 7.97 -14.01 5.78
CA GLN A 13 9.30 -13.62 6.21
C GLN A 13 10.09 -13.00 5.04
N GLU A 14 10.07 -13.63 3.87
CA GLU A 14 10.71 -13.11 2.66
C GLU A 14 10.19 -11.72 2.32
N PHE A 15 8.87 -11.55 2.29
CA PHE A 15 8.23 -10.28 1.96
C PHE A 15 8.57 -9.18 2.97
N THR A 16 8.50 -9.47 4.27
CA THR A 16 8.87 -8.49 5.31
C THR A 16 10.34 -8.08 5.20
N GLN A 17 11.24 -9.02 4.93
CA GLN A 17 12.67 -8.72 4.74
C GLN A 17 12.93 -7.87 3.49
N GLN A 18 12.22 -8.13 2.40
CA GLN A 18 12.32 -7.31 1.19
C GLN A 18 11.79 -5.89 1.46
N LEU A 19 10.65 -5.78 2.15
CA LEU A 19 10.04 -4.50 2.49
C LEU A 19 10.93 -3.65 3.40
N GLN A 20 11.63 -4.26 4.35
CA GLN A 20 12.60 -3.57 5.23
C GLN A 20 13.81 -3.01 4.49
N LYS A 21 14.16 -3.57 3.32
CA LYS A 21 15.24 -3.09 2.46
C LYS A 21 14.78 -2.07 1.43
N THR A 22 13.47 -1.85 1.32
CA THR A 22 12.86 -1.01 0.28
C THR A 22 12.67 0.41 0.81
N GLU A 23 13.50 1.33 0.36
CA GLU A 23 13.43 2.75 0.73
C GLU A 23 12.38 3.52 -0.09
N HIS A 24 12.12 3.06 -1.32
CA HIS A 24 11.24 3.70 -2.29
C HIS A 24 10.20 2.72 -2.81
N GLY A 25 8.97 3.19 -3.03
CA GLY A 25 7.96 2.40 -3.73
C GLY A 25 6.89 3.27 -4.36
N VAL A 26 6.05 2.65 -5.18
CA VAL A 26 5.03 3.36 -5.94
C VAL A 26 3.69 3.28 -5.21
N LEU A 27 3.15 4.44 -4.82
CA LEU A 27 1.80 4.52 -4.31
C LEU A 27 0.85 4.86 -5.46
N ALA A 28 -0.09 3.98 -5.75
CA ALA A 28 -1.21 4.26 -6.66
C ALA A 28 -2.43 4.76 -5.87
N THR A 29 -3.09 5.81 -6.36
CA THR A 29 -4.35 6.34 -5.80
C THR A 29 -5.30 6.66 -6.94
N SER A 30 -6.60 6.64 -6.65
CA SER A 30 -7.64 7.00 -7.61
C SER A 30 -8.43 8.21 -7.15
N ASP A 31 -8.98 8.93 -8.12
CA ASP A 31 -9.96 10.00 -7.94
C ASP A 31 -11.02 9.84 -9.03
N GLY A 32 -12.15 9.23 -8.66
CA GLY A 32 -13.12 8.69 -9.62
C GLY A 32 -12.44 7.72 -10.61
N ASN A 33 -12.54 8.03 -11.91
CA ASN A 33 -11.96 7.22 -12.99
C ASN A 33 -10.49 7.55 -13.31
N TYR A 34 -9.87 8.50 -12.58
CA TYR A 34 -8.48 8.88 -12.80
C TYR A 34 -7.56 8.20 -11.80
N VAL A 35 -6.63 7.38 -12.29
CA VAL A 35 -5.59 6.75 -11.49
C VAL A 35 -4.28 7.54 -11.61
N THR A 36 -3.65 7.80 -10.48
CA THR A 36 -2.31 8.41 -10.42
C THR A 36 -1.37 7.49 -9.63
N ALA A 37 -0.17 7.29 -10.15
CA ALA A 37 0.91 6.57 -9.49
C ALA A 37 2.09 7.51 -9.27
N ARG A 38 2.70 7.47 -8.09
CA ARG A 38 3.87 8.28 -7.78
C ARG A 38 4.85 7.46 -6.94
N GLU A 39 6.14 7.59 -7.25
CA GLU A 39 7.21 7.10 -6.40
C GLU A 39 7.26 7.92 -5.09
N MET A 40 7.33 7.19 -3.98
CA MET A 40 7.28 7.71 -2.61
C MET A 40 8.41 7.08 -1.81
N MET A 41 8.93 7.83 -0.85
CA MET A 41 9.72 7.24 0.22
C MET A 41 8.81 6.43 1.14
N ILE A 42 9.23 5.22 1.45
CA ILE A 42 8.49 4.27 2.29
C ILE A 42 9.30 4.02 3.56
N LEU A 43 8.63 4.07 4.71
CA LEU A 43 9.13 3.50 5.96
C LEU A 43 8.24 2.33 6.35
N SER A 44 8.86 1.20 6.71
CA SER A 44 8.14 0.01 7.17
C SER A 44 8.64 -0.42 8.54
N ASP A 45 7.70 -0.75 9.44
CA ASP A 45 8.00 -1.43 10.71
C ASP A 45 7.81 -2.96 10.60
N GLY A 46 7.55 -3.46 9.39
CA GLY A 46 7.24 -4.87 9.10
C GLY A 46 5.76 -5.22 9.20
N ILE A 47 4.91 -4.33 9.72
CA ILE A 47 3.45 -4.50 9.84
C ILE A 47 2.71 -3.36 9.14
N LYS A 48 3.25 -2.15 9.23
CA LYS A 48 2.71 -0.91 8.68
C LYS A 48 3.70 -0.29 7.71
N ILE A 49 3.13 0.28 6.65
CA ILE A 49 3.84 1.05 5.64
C ILE A 49 3.43 2.51 5.81
N TRP A 50 4.43 3.37 6.02
CA TRP A 50 4.28 4.80 6.12
C TRP A 50 4.82 5.47 4.86
N CYS A 51 4.04 6.38 4.29
CA CYS A 51 4.42 7.17 3.12
C CYS A 51 4.26 8.66 3.45
N PHE A 52 5.26 9.48 3.12
CA PHE A 52 5.22 10.92 3.38
C PHE A 52 4.75 11.69 2.15
N THR A 53 3.83 12.63 2.36
CA THR A 53 3.40 13.54 1.31
C THR A 53 3.01 14.89 1.91
N GLY A 54 3.21 15.98 1.17
CA GLY A 54 2.80 17.31 1.62
C GLY A 54 1.27 17.45 1.58
N GLU A 55 0.70 18.16 2.55
CA GLU A 55 -0.75 18.37 2.69
C GLU A 55 -1.39 19.05 1.48
N ASN A 56 -0.63 19.93 0.81
CA ASN A 56 -1.10 20.63 -0.39
C ASN A 56 -0.96 19.79 -1.68
N SER A 57 -0.38 18.59 -1.61
CA SER A 57 -0.20 17.76 -2.78
C SER A 57 -1.52 17.19 -3.29
N ARG A 58 -1.62 16.99 -4.61
CA ARG A 58 -2.75 16.25 -5.21
C ARG A 58 -2.91 14.86 -4.56
N LYS A 59 -1.81 14.19 -4.25
CA LYS A 59 -1.78 12.85 -3.66
C LYS A 59 -2.46 12.82 -2.29
N PHE A 60 -2.16 13.80 -1.43
CA PHE A 60 -2.78 13.94 -0.12
C PHE A 60 -4.30 14.10 -0.22
N LYS A 61 -4.77 14.97 -1.13
CA LYS A 61 -6.21 15.17 -1.38
C LYS A 61 -6.89 13.88 -1.85
N GLN A 62 -6.26 13.14 -2.77
CA GLN A 62 -6.76 11.84 -3.24
C GLN A 62 -6.83 10.82 -2.08
N MET A 63 -5.80 10.75 -1.24
CA MET A 63 -5.79 9.86 -0.07
C MET A 63 -6.89 10.19 0.94
N GLN A 64 -7.18 11.48 1.18
CA GLN A 64 -8.29 11.89 2.04
C GLN A 64 -9.65 11.46 1.47
N ALA A 65 -9.87 11.68 0.17
CA ALA A 65 -11.11 11.28 -0.49
C ALA A 65 -11.31 9.76 -0.51
N MET A 66 -10.23 8.97 -0.64
CA MET A 66 -10.30 7.51 -0.56
C MET A 66 -10.63 7.01 0.86
N LYS A 67 -10.11 7.66 1.91
CA LYS A 67 -10.42 7.27 3.30
C LYS A 67 -11.90 7.35 3.64
N SER A 68 -12.63 8.27 3.01
CA SER A 68 -14.09 8.40 3.17
C SER A 68 -14.91 7.32 2.46
N PHE A 69 -14.30 6.43 1.66
CA PHE A 69 -15.03 5.46 0.83
C PHE A 69 -15.08 4.02 1.40
N SER A 70 -14.45 3.76 2.55
CA SER A 70 -14.39 2.42 3.16
C SER A 70 -15.47 2.16 4.23
N THR A 71 -16.68 2.71 4.05
CA THR A 71 -17.86 2.33 4.85
C THR A 71 -19.09 2.16 3.97
N SER A 72 -19.05 1.22 3.03
CA SER A 72 -20.29 0.58 2.60
C SER A 72 -20.68 -0.43 3.69
N GLN A 73 -21.56 -0.01 4.60
CA GLN A 73 -22.28 -0.94 5.45
C GLN A 73 -23.08 -1.88 4.54
N HIS A 74 -22.71 -3.15 4.52
CA HIS A 74 -23.66 -4.20 4.19
C HIS A 74 -24.64 -4.30 5.36
N SER A 75 -25.79 -3.65 5.22
CA SER A 75 -26.97 -4.03 5.97
C SER A 75 -27.61 -5.25 5.29
N PRO A 76 -28.07 -6.25 6.07
CA PRO A 76 -28.63 -7.51 5.58
C PRO A 76 -29.91 -7.34 4.76
#